data_AF-A0A951Z245-F1
#
_entry.id   AF-A0A951Z245-F1
#
_cell.length_a   1.000
_cell.length_b   1.000
_cell.length_c   1.000
_cell.angle_alpha   90.00
_cell.angle_beta   90.00
_cell.angle_gamma   90.00
#
_symmetry.space_group_name_H-M   'P 1'
#
loop_
_entity.id
_entity.type
_entity.pdbx_description
1 polymer ?
#
loop_
_entity_poly.entity_id
_entity_poly.type
_entity_poly.pdbx_seq_one_letter_code
_entity_poly.pdbx_strand_id
1 'polypeptide(L)'
;MSIVQVRNFMEKSGCALVVSIAIGVGLVIGMLNMNCGGPQQAQGEVSDVVAVVLGRNIGAREIEDLAAAQRSQFGSQLGEVPIMFEAMIVGGAIDQLVQATVTLDLAKKRGIEINDEAIRAHFSRELDKGIQSERERLVSTGKLKADATPEDFVKAVKAENPNFTTFEDIKKQNLDQLNQVLSDPAQKDRLVLSVAPQLLQDAELAKVQLTEEEAKKGYDTLVLKRILLTADKNEGKDLNAEAERILAEIKAGATFESAMDKYSNETPADPQKRVSENELKYGYGMVSTDATLKPVAALKPGETSAPLKEFNGVAIYKLVKVESNLPADWEKEKAKYLDQAKQAKVASLVSEEVKTAQEAVTIEWRSLGYKAIYDYNKVGMASGNPADTKAKYQQVVEDAQKAIDGSDIGLNVARLARYAAYEQLYASASAEEKKDMLANRIEYLMELPELEGQPTLRMQLVDMLIEAERKDEAAELLLDMANTLDFGEGGTRMHGEVLKKLVEMKERKTISEDAAALVDGALDKWVTEKAAYDKEEEDQRKADAEAEKKLAEETKKLEEEAKKATGGDAPKTSGE
;
A
#
# COMPACT_ATOMS: atom_id res chain seq x y z
N MET A 1 -25.06 -2.98 -14.08
CA MET A 1 -25.78 -1.84 -13.46
C MET A 1 -25.25 -0.58 -14.07
N SER A 2 -26.09 0.25 -14.70
CA SER A 2 -25.60 1.42 -15.42
C SER A 2 -25.10 2.49 -14.44
N ILE A 3 -24.14 3.31 -14.89
CA ILE A 3 -23.62 4.48 -14.15
C ILE A 3 -24.76 5.40 -13.67
N VAL A 4 -25.88 5.41 -14.40
CA VAL A 4 -27.09 6.17 -14.06
C VAL A 4 -27.85 5.54 -12.88
N GLN A 5 -27.87 4.22 -12.74
CA GLN A 5 -28.47 3.54 -11.59
C GLN A 5 -27.60 3.68 -10.32
N VAL A 6 -26.28 3.65 -10.47
CA VAL A 6 -25.34 3.94 -9.38
C VAL A 6 -25.46 5.40 -8.95
N ARG A 7 -25.54 6.33 -9.91
CA ARG A 7 -25.76 7.75 -9.64
C ARG A 7 -27.10 8.02 -8.95
N ASN A 8 -28.19 7.40 -9.40
CA ASN A 8 -29.51 7.54 -8.77
C ASN A 8 -29.61 6.86 -7.39
N PHE A 9 -28.90 5.73 -7.17
CA PHE A 9 -28.78 5.11 -5.85
C PHE A 9 -27.96 6.01 -4.91
N MET A 10 -26.85 6.58 -5.40
CA MET A 10 -26.03 7.53 -4.65
C MET A 10 -26.73 8.86 -4.34
N GLU A 11 -27.59 9.36 -5.24
CA GLU A 11 -28.39 10.58 -5.05
C GLU A 11 -29.59 10.36 -4.09
N LYS A 12 -30.20 9.17 -4.07
CA LYS A 12 -31.29 8.84 -3.12
C LYS A 12 -30.81 8.45 -1.72
N SER A 13 -29.57 7.99 -1.56
CA SER A 13 -29.05 7.48 -0.28
C SER A 13 -28.43 8.56 0.61
N GLY A 14 -28.28 9.80 0.15
CA GLY A 14 -27.65 10.88 0.94
C GLY A 14 -26.16 10.66 1.29
N CYS A 15 -25.53 9.57 0.84
CA CYS A 15 -24.15 9.22 1.19
C CYS A 15 -23.08 9.82 0.25
N ALA A 16 -23.43 10.35 -0.91
CA ALA A 16 -22.44 10.74 -1.93
C ALA A 16 -22.01 12.23 -1.91
N LEU A 17 -22.53 13.04 -0.98
CA LEU A 17 -22.29 14.50 -0.95
C LEU A 17 -21.77 15.01 0.41
N VAL A 18 -21.02 14.17 1.13
CA VAL A 18 -20.22 14.53 2.32
C VAL A 18 -18.73 14.71 1.94
N VAL A 19 -18.40 14.73 0.64
CA VAL A 19 -17.04 14.72 0.10
C VAL A 19 -16.36 16.10 0.08
N SER A 20 -16.98 17.16 0.61
CA SER A 20 -16.34 18.50 0.74
C SER A 20 -15.93 18.87 2.17
N ILE A 21 -16.18 18.00 3.17
CA ILE A 21 -15.55 18.02 4.51
C ILE A 21 -14.50 16.88 4.59
N ALA A 22 -13.87 16.57 3.45
CA ALA A 22 -13.27 15.27 3.17
C ALA A 22 -11.78 15.13 3.44
N ILE A 23 -11.17 15.94 4.31
CA ILE A 23 -9.79 15.68 4.72
C ILE A 23 -9.68 15.45 6.23
N GLY A 24 -10.46 16.15 7.07
CA GLY A 24 -10.44 15.95 8.52
C GLY A 24 -11.52 14.98 9.04
N VAL A 25 -12.79 15.18 8.65
CA VAL A 25 -13.93 14.38 9.14
C VAL A 25 -14.19 13.15 8.25
N GLY A 26 -13.84 13.25 6.95
CA GLY A 26 -13.89 12.12 6.02
C GLY A 26 -12.98 10.94 6.38
N LEU A 27 -11.92 11.14 7.17
CA LEU A 27 -11.06 10.05 7.66
C LEU A 27 -11.77 9.20 8.72
N VAL A 28 -12.53 9.82 9.62
CA VAL A 28 -13.29 9.09 10.65
C VAL A 28 -14.46 8.32 10.03
N ILE A 29 -15.21 8.96 9.13
CA ILE A 29 -16.29 8.32 8.38
C ILE A 29 -15.74 7.27 7.42
N GLY A 30 -14.58 7.52 6.80
CA GLY A 30 -13.88 6.57 5.92
C GLY A 30 -13.37 5.36 6.68
N MET A 31 -12.84 5.53 7.90
CA MET A 31 -12.44 4.41 8.77
C MET A 31 -13.65 3.60 9.25
N LEU A 32 -14.80 4.24 9.54
CA LEU A 32 -16.02 3.52 9.91
C LEU A 32 -16.70 2.88 8.70
N ASN A 33 -16.71 3.52 7.51
CA ASN A 33 -17.36 3.02 6.30
C ASN A 33 -16.52 2.02 5.49
N MET A 34 -15.18 2.12 5.47
CA MET A 34 -14.31 1.08 4.90
C MET A 34 -14.38 -0.22 5.73
N ASN A 35 -14.73 -0.14 7.01
CA ASN A 35 -15.00 -1.31 7.86
C ASN A 35 -16.46 -1.80 7.84
N CYS A 36 -17.41 -1.02 7.30
CA CYS A 36 -18.84 -1.36 7.25
C CYS A 36 -19.25 -2.00 5.90
N GLY A 37 -18.43 -2.91 5.37
CA GLY A 37 -18.86 -3.81 4.31
C GLY A 37 -19.83 -4.89 4.84
N GLY A 38 -21.12 -4.54 5.01
CA GLY A 38 -22.21 -5.46 5.34
C GLY A 38 -22.11 -6.23 6.67
N PRO A 39 -23.21 -6.79 7.20
CA PRO A 39 -23.14 -7.71 8.33
C PRO A 39 -22.49 -9.02 7.86
N GLN A 40 -21.18 -9.14 8.04
CA GLN A 40 -20.46 -10.39 7.83
C GLN A 40 -19.87 -10.83 9.15
N GLN A 41 -20.41 -11.94 9.66
CA GLN A 41 -20.06 -12.57 10.92
C GLN A 41 -18.54 -12.74 11.03
N ALA A 42 -17.87 -11.93 11.86
CA ALA A 42 -16.54 -12.28 12.36
C ALA A 42 -16.66 -13.15 13.64
N GLN A 43 -17.47 -14.19 13.54
CA GLN A 43 -17.18 -15.43 14.23
C GLN A 43 -16.80 -16.40 13.13
N GLY A 44 -15.51 -16.37 12.73
CA GLY A 44 -14.98 -17.49 11.98
C GLY A 44 -15.26 -18.75 12.79
N GLU A 45 -15.87 -19.76 12.16
CA GLU A 45 -15.85 -21.09 12.73
C GLU A 45 -14.39 -21.44 13.05
N VAL A 46 -14.16 -22.30 14.06
CA VAL A 46 -12.80 -22.72 14.46
C VAL A 46 -11.97 -23.22 13.26
N SER A 47 -12.63 -23.63 12.17
CA SER A 47 -12.02 -24.00 10.89
C SER A 47 -11.27 -22.88 10.16
N ASP A 48 -11.59 -21.61 10.38
CA ASP A 48 -11.02 -20.49 9.60
C ASP A 48 -9.77 -19.85 10.22
N VAL A 49 -9.34 -20.31 11.39
CA VAL A 49 -8.17 -19.77 12.10
C VAL A 49 -6.88 -20.26 11.44
N VAL A 50 -6.04 -19.33 10.98
CA VAL A 50 -4.78 -19.64 10.29
C VAL A 50 -3.54 -19.38 11.14
N ALA A 51 -3.64 -18.52 12.15
CA ALA A 51 -2.58 -18.25 13.11
C ALA A 51 -3.14 -17.80 14.46
N VAL A 52 -2.36 -18.02 15.53
CA VAL A 52 -2.62 -17.45 16.87
C VAL A 52 -1.42 -16.60 17.27
N VAL A 53 -1.67 -15.34 17.63
CA VAL A 53 -0.66 -14.36 18.03
C VAL A 53 -1.06 -13.79 19.37
N LEU A 54 -0.25 -14.00 20.41
CA LEU A 54 -0.53 -13.49 21.77
C LEU A 54 -1.94 -13.84 22.28
N GLY A 55 -2.42 -15.05 21.95
CA GLY A 55 -3.74 -15.54 22.31
C GLY A 55 -4.90 -15.04 21.44
N ARG A 56 -4.63 -14.20 20.43
CA ARG A 56 -5.62 -13.76 19.44
C ARG A 56 -5.57 -14.65 18.20
N ASN A 57 -6.73 -15.12 17.77
CA ASN A 57 -6.89 -15.83 16.49
C ASN A 57 -6.87 -14.85 15.31
N ILE A 58 -6.07 -15.15 14.29
CA ILE A 58 -6.09 -14.50 12.98
C ILE A 58 -6.76 -15.48 12.01
N GLY A 59 -7.81 -15.03 11.31
CA GLY A 59 -8.59 -15.86 10.39
C GLY A 59 -8.28 -15.59 8.91
N ALA A 60 -8.50 -16.60 8.06
CA ALA A 60 -8.31 -16.49 6.61
C ALA A 60 -9.14 -15.34 5.99
N ARG A 61 -10.40 -15.20 6.44
CA ARG A 61 -11.30 -14.14 5.97
C ARG A 61 -10.83 -12.74 6.34
N GLU A 62 -10.27 -12.57 7.54
CA GLU A 62 -9.73 -11.29 7.99
C GLU A 62 -8.56 -10.83 7.10
N ILE A 63 -7.69 -11.77 6.73
CA ILE A 63 -6.57 -11.51 5.83
C ILE A 63 -7.08 -11.13 4.44
N GLU A 64 -8.06 -11.86 3.91
CA GLU A 64 -8.61 -11.60 2.57
C GLU A 64 -9.37 -10.27 2.50
N ASP A 65 -10.13 -9.90 3.52
CA ASP A 65 -10.80 -8.59 3.59
C ASP A 65 -9.75 -7.45 3.54
N LEU A 66 -8.64 -7.60 4.27
CA LEU A 66 -7.56 -6.61 4.29
C LEU A 66 -6.76 -6.59 2.97
N ALA A 67 -6.46 -7.76 2.40
CA ALA A 67 -5.80 -7.89 1.10
C ALA A 67 -6.66 -7.26 0.00
N ALA A 68 -7.97 -7.49 -0.02
CA ALA A 68 -8.89 -6.92 -0.99
C ALA A 68 -8.95 -5.39 -0.92
N ALA A 69 -8.91 -4.82 0.29
CA ALA A 69 -8.82 -3.37 0.47
C ALA A 69 -7.52 -2.79 -0.13
N GLN A 70 -6.38 -3.47 0.09
CA GLN A 70 -5.09 -3.10 -0.50
C GLN A 70 -5.12 -3.25 -2.03
N ARG A 71 -5.66 -4.35 -2.57
CA ARG A 71 -5.83 -4.55 -4.03
C ARG A 71 -6.64 -3.43 -4.67
N SER A 72 -7.74 -3.01 -4.05
CA SER A 72 -8.56 -1.91 -4.57
C SER A 72 -7.78 -0.59 -4.63
N GLN A 73 -6.98 -0.30 -3.60
CA GLN A 73 -6.13 0.88 -3.57
C GLN A 73 -5.12 0.89 -4.73
N PHE A 74 -4.44 -0.24 -4.96
CA PHE A 74 -3.40 -0.34 -6.00
C PHE A 74 -3.94 -0.54 -7.40
N GLY A 75 -5.03 -1.31 -7.56
CA GLY A 75 -5.66 -1.58 -8.86
C GLY A 75 -6.17 -0.32 -9.53
N SER A 76 -6.61 0.68 -8.75
CA SER A 76 -6.99 1.99 -9.29
C SER A 76 -5.83 2.76 -9.96
N GLN A 77 -4.58 2.43 -9.61
CA GLN A 77 -3.37 3.07 -10.14
C GLN A 77 -2.66 2.26 -11.22
N LEU A 78 -2.67 0.93 -11.12
CA LEU A 78 -1.85 0.04 -11.95
C LEU A 78 -2.63 -0.66 -13.08
N GLY A 79 -3.96 -0.68 -13.03
CA GLY A 79 -4.78 -1.49 -13.94
C GLY A 79 -4.68 -2.98 -13.60
N GLU A 80 -3.65 -3.66 -14.09
CA GLU A 80 -3.32 -5.07 -13.77
C GLU A 80 -2.38 -5.11 -12.57
N VAL A 81 -2.74 -5.85 -11.51
CA VAL A 81 -1.88 -6.04 -10.33
C VAL A 81 -0.93 -7.21 -10.60
N PRO A 82 0.40 -7.01 -10.69
CA PRO A 82 1.32 -8.11 -10.98
C PRO A 82 1.27 -9.19 -9.90
N ILE A 83 1.38 -10.47 -10.29
CA ILE A 83 1.25 -11.60 -9.35
C ILE A 83 2.28 -11.59 -8.21
N MET A 84 3.47 -11.05 -8.46
CA MET A 84 4.48 -10.88 -7.41
C MET A 84 4.04 -9.85 -6.37
N PHE A 85 3.29 -8.84 -6.80
CA PHE A 85 2.73 -7.83 -5.91
C PHE A 85 1.52 -8.38 -5.15
N GLU A 86 0.74 -9.26 -5.77
CA GLU A 86 -0.33 -10.01 -5.09
C GLU A 86 0.21 -10.83 -3.90
N ALA A 87 1.34 -11.52 -4.08
CA ALA A 87 2.02 -12.22 -3.00
C ALA A 87 2.45 -11.28 -1.85
N MET A 88 2.92 -10.07 -2.18
CA MET A 88 3.26 -9.03 -1.19
C MET A 88 2.03 -8.48 -0.48
N ILE A 89 0.91 -8.30 -1.17
CA ILE A 89 -0.35 -7.83 -0.58
C ILE A 89 -0.85 -8.83 0.46
N VAL A 90 -0.92 -10.12 0.11
CA VAL A 90 -1.42 -11.15 1.05
C VAL A 90 -0.47 -11.30 2.24
N GLY A 91 0.85 -11.41 2.01
CA GLY A 91 1.83 -11.49 3.09
C GLY A 91 1.90 -10.24 3.96
N GLY A 92 1.69 -9.06 3.36
CA GLY A 92 1.63 -7.76 4.05
C GLY A 92 0.38 -7.61 4.92
N ALA A 93 -0.77 -8.11 4.46
CA ALA A 93 -1.99 -8.13 5.25
C ALA A 93 -1.82 -8.95 6.54
N ILE A 94 -1.18 -10.11 6.47
CA ILE A 94 -0.86 -10.91 7.67
C ILE A 94 0.06 -10.14 8.60
N ASP A 95 1.12 -9.52 8.05
CA ASP A 95 2.08 -8.77 8.86
C ASP A 95 1.45 -7.57 9.58
N GLN A 96 0.53 -6.88 8.91
CA GLN A 96 -0.24 -5.78 9.49
C GLN A 96 -1.11 -6.27 10.66
N LEU A 97 -1.76 -7.43 10.54
CA LEU A 97 -2.56 -8.01 11.62
C LEU A 97 -1.70 -8.46 12.81
N VAL A 98 -0.52 -9.04 12.55
CA VAL A 98 0.46 -9.38 13.58
C VAL A 98 0.91 -8.11 14.31
N GLN A 99 1.32 -7.07 13.57
CA GLN A 99 1.77 -5.79 14.12
C GLN A 99 0.68 -5.12 14.95
N ALA A 100 -0.57 -5.10 14.48
CA ALA A 100 -1.71 -4.54 15.22
C ALA A 100 -1.95 -5.31 16.54
N THR A 101 -1.84 -6.64 16.51
CA THR A 101 -1.98 -7.49 17.70
C THR A 101 -0.87 -7.23 18.72
N VAL A 102 0.38 -7.12 18.27
CA VAL A 102 1.54 -6.78 19.11
C VAL A 102 1.39 -5.39 19.71
N THR A 103 0.94 -4.42 18.91
CA THR A 103 0.73 -3.03 19.37
C THR A 103 -0.35 -2.96 20.45
N LEU A 104 -1.45 -3.71 20.28
CA LEU A 104 -2.51 -3.84 21.27
C LEU A 104 -2.00 -4.45 22.58
N ASP A 105 -1.21 -5.53 22.51
CA ASP A 105 -0.61 -6.15 23.69
C ASP A 105 0.35 -5.19 24.41
N LEU A 106 1.18 -4.46 23.66
CA LEU A 106 2.08 -3.46 24.21
C LEU A 106 1.32 -2.34 24.93
N ALA A 107 0.22 -1.85 24.34
CA ALA A 107 -0.64 -0.85 24.97
C ALA A 107 -1.24 -1.38 26.29
N LYS A 108 -1.74 -2.62 26.30
CA LYS A 108 -2.28 -3.28 27.51
C LYS A 108 -1.21 -3.43 28.59
N LYS A 109 0.00 -3.88 28.25
CA LYS A 109 1.14 -4.00 29.18
C LYS A 109 1.53 -2.67 29.81
N ARG A 110 1.31 -1.56 29.10
CA ARG A 110 1.54 -0.19 29.56
C ARG A 110 0.39 0.41 30.37
N GLY A 111 -0.66 -0.38 30.65
CA GLY A 111 -1.84 0.07 31.39
C GLY A 111 -2.71 1.06 30.61
N ILE A 112 -2.62 1.07 29.28
CA ILE A 112 -3.47 1.91 28.43
C ILE A 112 -4.81 1.21 28.28
N GLU A 113 -5.87 1.87 28.75
CA GLU A 113 -7.23 1.35 28.61
C GLU A 113 -7.73 1.52 27.17
N ILE A 114 -8.17 0.42 26.56
CA ILE A 114 -8.79 0.41 25.23
C ILE A 114 -10.20 -0.17 25.38
N ASN A 115 -11.02 0.57 26.10
CA ASN A 115 -12.45 0.27 26.32
C ASN A 115 -13.32 1.22 25.49
N ASP A 116 -14.63 0.99 25.49
CA ASP A 116 -15.60 1.76 24.69
C ASP A 116 -15.56 3.26 24.99
N GLU A 117 -15.26 3.64 26.25
CA GLU A 117 -15.12 5.04 26.65
C GLU A 117 -13.86 5.67 26.06
N ALA A 118 -12.71 4.98 26.15
CA ALA A 118 -11.45 5.42 25.55
C ALA A 118 -11.57 5.55 24.02
N ILE A 119 -12.26 4.60 23.36
CA ILE A 119 -12.53 4.64 21.92
C ILE A 119 -13.42 5.84 21.59
N ARG A 120 -14.55 6.04 22.29
CA ARG A 120 -15.41 7.22 22.08
C ARG A 120 -14.65 8.54 22.28
N ALA A 121 -13.83 8.62 23.33
CA ALA A 121 -13.02 9.78 23.61
C ALA A 121 -12.00 10.05 22.49
N HIS A 122 -11.35 9.00 21.99
CA HIS A 122 -10.43 9.09 20.85
C HIS A 122 -11.14 9.63 19.60
N PHE A 123 -12.24 9.00 19.18
CA PHE A 123 -13.01 9.43 18.01
C PHE A 123 -13.56 10.86 18.15
N SER A 124 -14.04 11.23 19.34
CA SER A 124 -14.46 12.61 19.61
C SER A 124 -13.30 13.60 19.41
N ARG A 125 -12.08 13.29 19.88
CA ARG A 125 -10.91 14.15 19.68
C ARG A 125 -10.54 14.27 18.21
N GLU A 126 -10.59 13.18 17.45
CA GLU A 126 -10.30 13.20 16.01
C GLU A 126 -11.32 14.03 15.22
N LEU A 127 -12.60 13.96 15.58
CA LEU A 127 -13.62 14.84 14.99
C LEU A 127 -13.34 16.32 15.30
N ASP A 128 -12.97 16.64 16.54
CA ASP A 128 -12.63 18.01 16.95
C ASP A 128 -11.38 18.52 16.21
N LYS A 129 -10.35 17.69 16.05
CA LYS A 129 -9.17 18.00 15.21
C LYS A 129 -9.57 18.25 13.76
N GLY A 130 -10.43 17.40 13.19
CA GLY A 130 -10.90 17.55 11.81
C GLY A 130 -11.64 18.87 11.58
N ILE A 131 -12.46 19.32 12.54
CA ILE A 131 -13.14 20.63 12.50
C ILE A 131 -12.11 21.76 12.54
N GLN A 132 -11.10 21.66 13.40
CA GLN A 132 -10.05 22.67 13.51
C GLN A 132 -9.19 22.76 12.25
N SER A 133 -8.79 21.63 11.66
CA SER A 133 -8.03 21.60 10.40
C SER A 133 -8.81 22.23 9.24
N GLU A 134 -10.12 22.04 9.19
CA GLU A 134 -10.97 22.66 8.18
C GLU A 134 -11.04 24.18 8.36
N ARG A 135 -11.10 24.66 9.61
CA ARG A 135 -11.01 26.09 9.92
C ARG A 135 -9.68 26.68 9.43
N GLU A 136 -8.57 26.02 9.73
CA GLU A 136 -7.22 26.42 9.28
C GLU A 136 -7.10 26.44 7.76
N ARG A 137 -7.72 25.48 7.07
CA ARG A 137 -7.77 25.45 5.60
C ARG A 137 -8.55 26.65 5.03
N LEU A 138 -9.70 27.00 5.60
CA LEU A 138 -10.46 28.16 5.15
C LEU A 138 -9.72 29.47 5.44
N VAL A 139 -8.98 29.54 6.55
CA VAL A 139 -8.14 30.71 6.86
C VAL A 139 -6.97 30.84 5.88
N SER A 140 -6.25 29.75 5.62
CA SER A 140 -5.09 29.75 4.71
C SER A 140 -5.48 30.01 3.25
N THR A 141 -6.69 29.61 2.84
CA THR A 141 -7.24 29.88 1.50
C THR A 141 -7.92 31.26 1.39
N GLY A 142 -7.90 32.07 2.47
CA GLY A 142 -8.47 33.41 2.49
C GLY A 142 -10.01 33.45 2.48
N LYS A 143 -10.67 32.30 2.66
CA LYS A 143 -12.13 32.15 2.67
C LYS A 143 -12.73 32.39 4.06
N LEU A 144 -11.90 32.39 5.10
CA LEU A 144 -12.25 32.75 6.47
C LEU A 144 -11.16 33.69 7.03
N LYS A 145 -11.53 34.67 7.84
CA LYS A 145 -10.54 35.48 8.57
C LYS A 145 -10.00 34.71 9.77
N ALA A 146 -8.75 34.96 10.15
CA ALA A 146 -8.11 34.28 11.29
C ALA A 146 -8.87 34.51 12.62
N ASP A 147 -9.51 35.66 12.78
CA ASP A 147 -10.30 36.07 13.95
C ASP A 147 -11.82 35.85 13.78
N ALA A 148 -12.24 35.13 12.73
CA ALA A 148 -13.65 34.93 12.42
C ALA A 148 -14.39 34.16 13.53
N THR A 149 -15.66 34.53 13.74
CA THR A 149 -16.55 33.90 14.72
C THR A 149 -16.93 32.46 14.33
N PRO A 150 -17.41 31.63 15.27
CA PRO A 150 -17.98 30.32 14.93
C PRO A 150 -19.09 30.39 13.88
N GLU A 151 -19.93 31.44 13.92
CA GLU A 151 -20.99 31.66 12.94
C GLU A 151 -20.43 31.96 11.55
N ASP A 152 -19.37 32.74 11.46
CA ASP A 152 -18.68 33.02 10.20
C ASP A 152 -18.02 31.77 9.63
N PHE A 153 -17.47 30.91 10.49
CA PHE A 153 -16.91 29.63 10.07
C PHE A 153 -18.00 28.71 9.49
N VAL A 154 -19.14 28.57 10.17
CA VAL A 154 -20.29 27.80 9.65
C VAL A 154 -20.78 28.35 8.31
N LYS A 155 -20.86 29.69 8.16
CA LYS A 155 -21.25 30.31 6.88
C LYS A 155 -20.24 30.01 5.77
N ALA A 156 -18.94 30.08 6.06
CA ALA A 156 -17.89 29.79 5.09
C ALA A 156 -17.95 28.32 4.62
N VAL A 157 -18.20 27.38 5.53
CA VAL A 157 -18.41 25.97 5.17
C VAL A 157 -19.69 25.78 4.34
N LYS A 158 -20.80 26.41 4.73
CA LYS A 158 -22.06 26.34 3.95
C LYS A 158 -21.94 26.90 2.54
N ALA A 159 -21.05 27.88 2.34
CA ALA A 159 -20.79 28.44 1.01
C ALA A 159 -20.11 27.43 0.07
N GLU A 160 -19.30 26.51 0.60
CA GLU A 160 -18.68 25.43 -0.18
C GLU A 160 -19.50 24.13 -0.19
N ASN A 161 -20.31 23.92 0.86
CA ASN A 161 -21.20 22.77 1.00
C ASN A 161 -22.61 23.25 1.41
N PRO A 162 -23.50 23.52 0.43
CA PRO A 162 -24.87 23.97 0.71
C PRO A 162 -25.69 22.99 1.56
N ASN A 163 -25.30 21.72 1.61
CA ASN A 163 -25.98 20.67 2.39
C ASN A 163 -25.42 20.52 3.81
N PHE A 164 -24.43 21.34 4.21
CA PHE A 164 -23.89 21.32 5.57
C PHE A 164 -24.96 21.69 6.60
N THR A 165 -25.10 20.86 7.64
CA THR A 165 -25.98 21.12 8.80
C THR A 165 -25.25 21.97 9.84
N THR A 166 -24.70 21.32 10.87
CA THR A 166 -23.89 21.90 11.94
C THR A 166 -22.78 20.92 12.34
N PHE A 167 -21.72 21.41 12.97
CA PHE A 167 -20.66 20.54 13.50
C PHE A 167 -21.15 19.64 14.65
N GLU A 168 -22.12 20.10 15.44
CA GLU A 168 -22.73 19.30 16.51
C GLU A 168 -23.51 18.11 15.95
N ASP A 169 -24.30 18.34 14.88
CA ASP A 169 -25.05 17.27 14.22
C ASP A 169 -24.11 16.23 13.58
N ILE A 170 -23.03 16.70 12.93
CA ILE A 170 -22.01 15.82 12.36
C ILE A 170 -21.35 14.98 13.46
N LYS A 171 -20.94 15.60 14.58
CA LYS A 171 -20.32 14.90 15.70
C LYS A 171 -21.27 13.86 16.29
N LYS A 172 -22.54 14.22 16.48
CA LYS A 172 -23.57 13.31 16.98
C LYS A 172 -23.77 12.12 16.02
N GLN A 173 -23.94 12.36 14.73
CA GLN A 173 -24.12 11.30 13.73
C GLN A 173 -22.93 10.33 13.71
N ASN A 174 -21.70 10.84 13.80
CA ASN A 174 -20.49 10.01 13.84
C ASN A 174 -20.42 9.16 15.12
N LEU A 175 -20.75 9.73 16.27
CA LEU A 175 -20.76 9.00 17.54
C LEU A 175 -21.88 7.97 17.61
N ASP A 176 -23.05 8.25 17.01
CA ASP A 176 -24.14 7.28 16.88
C ASP A 176 -23.72 6.09 16.00
N GLN A 177 -23.06 6.35 14.87
CA GLN A 177 -22.48 5.30 14.02
C GLN A 177 -21.40 4.49 14.76
N LEU A 178 -20.51 5.16 15.48
CA LEU A 178 -19.51 4.50 16.31
C LEU A 178 -20.16 3.57 17.36
N ASN A 179 -21.24 4.01 18.00
CA ASN A 179 -21.96 3.18 18.97
C ASN A 179 -22.61 1.95 18.32
N GLN A 180 -23.08 2.05 17.07
CA GLN A 180 -23.55 0.88 16.31
C GLN A 180 -22.41 -0.10 16.05
N VAL A 181 -21.24 0.38 15.61
CA VAL A 181 -20.04 -0.45 15.41
C VAL A 181 -19.59 -1.11 16.71
N LEU A 182 -19.59 -0.39 17.83
CA LEU A 182 -19.21 -0.93 19.15
C LEU A 182 -20.21 -1.97 19.69
N SER A 183 -21.44 -2.02 19.17
CA SER A 183 -22.45 -3.00 19.58
C SER A 183 -22.26 -4.37 18.92
N ASP A 184 -21.53 -4.44 17.80
CA ASP A 184 -21.17 -5.68 17.13
C ASP A 184 -19.78 -6.15 17.63
N PRO A 185 -19.67 -7.32 18.29
CA PRO A 185 -18.39 -7.83 18.80
C PRO A 185 -17.30 -7.97 17.73
N ALA A 186 -17.65 -8.39 16.52
CA ALA A 186 -16.71 -8.57 15.42
C ALA A 186 -16.10 -7.24 14.96
N GLN A 187 -16.96 -6.23 14.81
CA GLN A 187 -16.56 -4.90 14.39
C GLN A 187 -15.82 -4.16 15.51
N LYS A 188 -16.23 -4.39 16.76
CA LYS A 188 -15.53 -3.89 17.95
C LYS A 188 -14.11 -4.40 18.03
N ASP A 189 -13.85 -5.69 17.81
CA ASP A 189 -12.49 -6.23 17.87
C ASP A 189 -11.57 -5.63 16.79
N ARG A 190 -12.10 -5.45 15.57
CA ARG A 190 -11.37 -4.74 14.49
C ARG A 190 -11.07 -3.30 14.88
N LEU A 191 -12.02 -2.61 15.51
CA LEU A 191 -11.87 -1.23 15.96
C LEU A 191 -10.84 -1.08 17.10
N VAL A 192 -10.83 -2.03 18.03
CA VAL A 192 -9.82 -2.07 19.11
C VAL A 192 -8.42 -2.16 18.52
N LEU A 193 -8.21 -3.00 17.50
CA LEU A 193 -6.93 -3.11 16.81
C LEU A 193 -6.53 -1.85 16.05
N SER A 194 -7.48 -1.17 15.40
CA SER A 194 -7.19 0.03 14.61
C SER A 194 -6.87 1.25 15.48
N VAL A 195 -7.47 1.34 16.67
CA VAL A 195 -7.29 2.47 17.59
C VAL A 195 -6.07 2.31 18.51
N ALA A 196 -5.64 1.07 18.79
CA ALA A 196 -4.54 0.79 19.71
C ALA A 196 -3.22 1.54 19.37
N PRO A 197 -2.76 1.61 18.10
CA PRO A 197 -1.55 2.36 17.76
C PRO A 197 -1.62 3.83 18.15
N GLN A 198 -2.76 4.49 17.87
CA GLN A 198 -2.91 5.91 18.17
C GLN A 198 -3.03 6.17 19.67
N LEU A 199 -3.75 5.33 20.43
CA LEU A 199 -3.80 5.46 21.89
C LEU A 199 -2.43 5.20 22.54
N LEU A 200 -1.63 4.28 22.00
CA LEU A 200 -0.25 4.07 22.42
C LEU A 200 0.61 5.32 22.19
N GLN A 201 0.50 5.93 21.01
CA GLN A 201 1.19 7.18 20.70
C GLN A 201 0.74 8.34 21.59
N ASP A 202 -0.57 8.53 21.80
CA ASP A 202 -1.13 9.58 22.67
C ASP A 202 -0.58 9.45 24.11
N ALA A 203 -0.52 8.22 24.63
CA ALA A 203 0.01 7.94 25.97
C ALA A 203 1.52 8.22 26.08
N GLU A 204 2.27 7.98 25.02
CA GLU A 204 3.72 8.28 24.97
C GLU A 204 3.97 9.78 24.79
N LEU A 205 3.16 10.48 23.98
CA LEU A 205 3.17 11.93 23.84
C LEU A 205 2.96 12.64 25.18
N ALA A 206 2.11 12.12 26.06
CA ALA A 206 1.90 12.70 27.38
C ALA A 206 3.15 12.64 28.28
N LYS A 207 4.08 11.70 28.03
CA LYS A 207 5.27 11.44 28.85
C LYS A 207 6.53 12.07 28.29
N VAL A 208 6.69 12.08 26.96
CA VAL A 208 7.91 12.56 26.31
C VAL A 208 8.05 14.07 26.46
N GLN A 209 9.24 14.49 26.86
CA GLN A 209 9.67 15.89 26.82
C GLN A 209 10.64 16.10 25.65
N LEU A 210 10.54 17.27 25.03
CA LEU A 210 11.42 17.71 23.95
C LEU A 210 11.85 19.14 24.23
N THR A 211 13.15 19.37 24.26
CA THR A 211 13.72 20.72 24.40
C THR A 211 13.73 21.45 23.06
N GLU A 212 13.78 22.79 23.09
CA GLU A 212 13.89 23.60 21.87
C GLU A 212 15.16 23.26 21.07
N GLU A 213 16.27 23.00 21.77
CA GLU A 213 17.55 22.60 21.14
C GLU A 213 17.45 21.24 20.44
N GLU A 214 16.82 20.25 21.07
CA GLU A 214 16.56 18.95 20.41
C GLU A 214 15.66 19.11 19.19
N ALA A 215 14.63 19.95 19.28
CA ALA A 215 13.72 20.20 18.17
C ALA A 215 14.43 20.90 16.99
N LYS A 216 15.29 21.90 17.26
CA LYS A 216 16.12 22.56 16.23
C LYS A 216 17.06 21.58 15.54
N LYS A 217 17.73 20.72 16.32
CA LYS A 217 18.61 19.66 15.78
C LYS A 217 17.88 18.72 14.84
N GLY A 218 16.57 18.50 15.02
CA GLY A 218 15.76 17.71 14.09
C GLY A 218 15.80 18.22 12.64
N TYR A 219 16.09 19.50 12.42
CA TYR A 219 16.21 20.13 11.10
C TYR A 219 17.64 20.13 10.54
N ASP A 220 18.61 19.60 11.29
CA ASP A 220 19.97 19.50 10.82
C ASP A 220 20.11 18.36 9.79
N THR A 221 20.90 18.62 8.75
CA THR A 221 21.35 17.62 7.79
C THR A 221 22.82 17.34 8.03
N LEU A 222 23.14 16.08 8.30
CA LEU A 222 24.50 15.57 8.40
C LEU A 222 25.04 15.32 7.00
N VAL A 223 26.13 16.00 6.64
CA VAL A 223 26.87 15.74 5.40
C VAL A 223 28.01 14.79 5.74
N LEU A 224 27.93 13.57 5.20
CA LEU A 224 28.78 12.45 5.55
C LEU A 224 29.61 12.01 4.34
N LYS A 225 30.78 11.44 4.61
CA LYS A 225 31.49 10.55 3.68
C LYS A 225 31.44 9.14 4.20
N ARG A 226 31.47 8.15 3.31
CA ARG A 226 31.37 6.73 3.66
C ARG A 226 32.47 5.92 2.98
N ILE A 227 33.01 4.94 3.71
CA ILE A 227 33.75 3.83 3.13
C ILE A 227 32.87 2.61 3.34
N LEU A 228 32.34 2.05 2.27
CA LEU A 228 31.48 0.86 2.31
C LEU A 228 32.27 -0.35 1.82
N LEU A 229 32.30 -1.41 2.63
CA LEU A 229 32.81 -2.71 2.24
C LEU A 229 31.63 -3.66 2.07
N THR A 230 31.42 -4.19 0.87
CA THR A 230 30.32 -5.12 0.58
C THR A 230 30.80 -6.56 0.50
N ALA A 231 29.91 -7.49 0.88
CA ALA A 231 30.24 -8.92 0.92
C ALA A 231 30.56 -9.50 -0.47
N ASP A 232 29.86 -9.05 -1.52
CA ASP A 232 30.05 -9.52 -2.90
C ASP A 232 31.42 -9.15 -3.49
N LYS A 233 32.03 -8.06 -3.02
CA LYS A 233 33.36 -7.61 -3.44
C LYS A 233 34.49 -8.08 -2.52
N ASN A 234 34.15 -8.73 -1.41
CA ASN A 234 35.07 -9.13 -0.35
C ASN A 234 34.77 -10.55 0.15
N GLU A 235 34.46 -11.45 -0.77
CA GLU A 235 34.09 -12.83 -0.46
C GLU A 235 35.16 -13.51 0.42
N GLY A 236 34.71 -14.21 1.46
CA GLY A 236 35.57 -14.93 2.41
C GLY A 236 36.36 -14.04 3.39
N LYS A 237 36.18 -12.71 3.38
CA LYS A 237 36.83 -11.79 4.32
C LYS A 237 35.94 -11.47 5.52
N ASP A 238 36.57 -11.23 6.66
CA ASP A 238 35.94 -10.55 7.79
C ASP A 238 35.93 -9.04 7.53
N LEU A 239 34.75 -8.52 7.16
CA LEU A 239 34.58 -7.10 6.80
C LEU A 239 34.77 -6.15 7.99
N ASN A 240 34.48 -6.60 9.22
CA ASN A 240 34.70 -5.78 10.40
C ASN A 240 36.21 -5.62 10.66
N ALA A 241 36.95 -6.72 10.61
CA ALA A 241 38.41 -6.67 10.75
C ALA A 241 39.06 -5.81 9.66
N GLU A 242 38.56 -5.88 8.42
CA GLU A 242 39.05 -5.05 7.32
C GLU A 242 38.72 -3.56 7.53
N ALA A 243 37.52 -3.24 7.99
CA ALA A 243 37.14 -1.87 8.34
C ALA A 243 37.99 -1.32 9.50
N GLU A 244 38.27 -2.11 10.53
CA GLU A 244 39.17 -1.73 11.63
C GLU A 244 40.60 -1.44 11.14
N ARG A 245 41.10 -2.25 10.20
CA ARG A 245 42.40 -2.05 9.55
C ARG A 245 42.45 -0.73 8.79
N ILE A 246 41.40 -0.41 8.02
CA ILE A 246 41.28 0.87 7.29
C ILE A 246 41.24 2.05 8.26
N LEU A 247 40.47 1.96 9.35
CA LEU A 247 40.45 2.97 10.41
C LEU A 247 41.83 3.18 11.05
N ALA A 248 42.60 2.12 11.23
CA ALA A 248 43.97 2.23 11.74
C ALA A 248 44.89 2.98 10.76
N GLU A 249 44.77 2.74 9.45
CA GLU A 249 45.51 3.51 8.43
C GLU A 249 45.14 5.01 8.45
N ILE A 250 43.85 5.32 8.60
CA ILE A 250 43.37 6.72 8.71
C ILE A 250 43.96 7.38 9.96
N LYS A 251 43.92 6.68 11.10
CA LYS A 251 44.52 7.16 12.37
C LYS A 251 46.04 7.33 12.27
N ALA A 252 46.71 6.54 11.42
CA ALA A 252 48.15 6.63 11.17
C ALA A 252 48.55 7.75 10.19
N GLY A 253 47.59 8.49 9.64
CA GLY A 253 47.83 9.69 8.82
C GLY A 253 47.30 9.61 7.38
N ALA A 254 46.68 8.52 6.95
CA ALA A 254 45.94 8.51 5.69
C ALA A 254 44.70 9.41 5.78
N THR A 255 44.36 10.13 4.70
CA THR A 255 43.10 10.87 4.66
C THR A 255 41.93 9.91 4.46
N PHE A 256 40.77 10.27 4.99
CA PHE A 256 39.56 9.47 4.78
C PHE A 256 39.24 9.35 3.29
N GLU A 257 39.43 10.43 2.55
CA GLU A 257 39.22 10.52 1.11
C GLU A 257 40.14 9.56 0.32
N SER A 258 41.43 9.46 0.70
CA SER A 258 42.32 8.50 0.02
C SER A 258 41.95 7.05 0.34
N ALA A 259 41.48 6.78 1.55
CA ALA A 259 40.95 5.47 1.93
C ALA A 259 39.65 5.13 1.18
N MET A 260 38.76 6.10 0.95
CA MET A 260 37.56 5.91 0.12
C MET A 260 37.92 5.48 -1.29
N ASP A 261 38.80 6.23 -1.96
CA ASP A 261 39.22 5.91 -3.33
C ASP A 261 39.92 4.55 -3.45
N LYS A 262 40.56 4.10 -2.36
CA LYS A 262 41.33 2.86 -2.33
C LYS A 262 40.50 1.64 -1.97
N TYR A 263 39.56 1.77 -1.04
CA TYR A 263 38.92 0.62 -0.40
C TYR A 263 37.40 0.59 -0.52
N SER A 264 36.73 1.73 -0.74
CA SER A 264 35.26 1.75 -0.79
C SER A 264 34.76 1.00 -2.03
N ASN A 265 33.73 0.18 -1.86
CA ASN A 265 33.01 -0.51 -2.93
C ASN A 265 31.88 0.35 -3.53
N GLU A 266 31.77 1.62 -3.11
CA GLU A 266 30.84 2.57 -3.72
C GLU A 266 31.26 2.93 -5.15
N THR A 267 30.27 3.14 -6.00
CA THR A 267 30.48 3.79 -7.29
C THR A 267 30.47 5.31 -7.12
N PRO A 268 31.24 6.07 -7.92
CA PRO A 268 31.10 7.51 -7.96
C PRO A 268 29.66 7.93 -8.25
N ALA A 269 29.17 8.97 -7.58
CA ALA A 269 27.83 9.52 -7.80
C ALA A 269 27.65 10.11 -9.22
N ASP A 270 28.76 10.48 -9.87
CA ASP A 270 28.85 10.94 -11.25
C ASP A 270 30.02 10.20 -11.92
N PRO A 271 29.86 9.64 -13.13
CA PRO A 271 30.95 8.97 -13.85
C PRO A 271 32.23 9.80 -14.03
N GLN A 272 32.17 11.14 -13.95
CA GLN A 272 33.31 12.04 -14.05
C GLN A 272 34.01 12.33 -12.72
N LYS A 273 33.44 11.88 -11.59
CA LYS A 273 33.95 12.14 -10.24
C LYS A 273 34.66 10.92 -9.66
N ARG A 274 35.46 11.16 -8.62
CA ARG A 274 36.07 10.12 -7.80
C ARG A 274 35.12 9.68 -6.68
N VAL A 275 35.31 8.47 -6.17
CA VAL A 275 34.53 7.96 -5.03
C VAL A 275 34.71 8.87 -3.81
N SER A 276 35.91 9.43 -3.60
CA SER A 276 36.18 10.38 -2.51
C SER A 276 35.41 11.71 -2.57
N GLU A 277 34.76 12.00 -3.69
CA GLU A 277 33.87 13.14 -3.87
C GLU A 277 32.40 12.83 -3.57
N ASN A 278 32.08 11.56 -3.26
CA ASN A 278 30.75 11.19 -2.81
C ASN A 278 30.46 11.81 -1.45
N GLU A 279 29.30 12.45 -1.32
CA GLU A 279 28.73 12.91 -0.07
C GLU A 279 27.34 12.30 0.11
N LEU A 280 27.05 11.86 1.33
CA LEU A 280 25.73 11.41 1.75
C LEU A 280 25.12 12.51 2.61
N LYS A 281 23.85 12.83 2.35
CA LYS A 281 23.10 13.81 3.14
C LYS A 281 21.97 13.10 3.87
N TYR A 282 22.06 13.02 5.19
CA TYR A 282 21.04 12.43 6.03
C TYR A 282 20.48 13.43 7.03
N GLY A 283 19.16 13.46 7.20
CA GLY A 283 18.53 14.24 8.25
C GLY A 283 18.91 13.70 9.63
N TYR A 284 19.21 14.57 10.58
CA TYR A 284 19.60 14.20 11.95
C TYR A 284 18.57 13.29 12.62
N GLY A 285 17.27 13.57 12.42
CA GLY A 285 16.19 12.74 12.95
C GLY A 285 16.28 11.27 12.53
N MET A 286 16.61 11.00 11.26
CA MET A 286 16.79 9.63 10.74
C MET A 286 18.02 8.96 11.38
N VAL A 287 19.15 9.66 11.40
CA VAL A 287 20.42 9.11 11.91
C VAL A 287 20.35 8.84 13.42
N SER A 288 19.73 9.73 14.19
CA SER A 288 19.66 9.64 15.65
C SER A 288 18.70 8.57 16.17
N THR A 289 17.77 8.11 15.34
CA THR A 289 16.75 7.10 15.69
C THR A 289 17.03 5.73 15.10
N ASP A 290 17.82 5.64 14.03
CA ASP A 290 18.29 4.36 13.49
C ASP A 290 19.33 3.72 14.40
N ALA A 291 19.06 2.52 14.91
CA ALA A 291 19.95 1.82 15.84
C ALA A 291 21.38 1.59 15.32
N THR A 292 21.56 1.40 14.00
CA THR A 292 22.87 1.20 13.38
C THR A 292 23.61 2.51 13.16
N LEU A 293 22.91 3.58 12.78
CA LEU A 293 23.51 4.88 12.45
C LEU A 293 23.56 5.84 13.64
N LYS A 294 22.89 5.55 14.75
CA LYS A 294 22.89 6.37 15.98
C LYS A 294 24.30 6.82 16.43
N PRO A 295 25.36 5.99 16.34
CA PRO A 295 26.72 6.45 16.66
C PRO A 295 27.22 7.60 15.78
N VAL A 296 26.75 7.69 14.53
CA VAL A 296 27.10 8.77 13.58
C VAL A 296 26.52 10.11 14.02
N ALA A 297 25.33 10.13 14.63
CA ALA A 297 24.69 11.36 15.12
C ALA A 297 25.47 12.05 16.26
N ALA A 298 26.38 11.34 16.93
CA ALA A 298 27.23 11.86 18.00
C ALA A 298 28.58 12.41 17.53
N LEU A 299 28.92 12.22 16.25
CA LEU A 299 30.19 12.70 15.69
C LEU A 299 30.24 14.22 15.62
N LYS A 300 31.44 14.78 15.75
CA LYS A 300 31.74 16.16 15.40
C LYS A 300 32.29 16.25 13.97
N PRO A 301 32.17 17.40 13.29
CA PRO A 301 32.80 17.61 12.00
C PRO A 301 34.29 17.24 12.02
N GLY A 302 34.70 16.37 11.10
CA GLY A 302 36.03 15.79 10.99
C GLY A 302 36.20 14.41 11.64
N GLU A 303 35.32 13.99 12.55
CA GLU A 303 35.40 12.70 13.23
C GLU A 303 34.86 11.55 12.36
N THR A 304 35.35 10.34 12.65
CA THR A 304 34.93 9.10 11.98
C THR A 304 34.24 8.15 12.95
N SER A 305 33.25 7.40 12.49
CA SER A 305 32.61 6.34 13.26
C SER A 305 33.54 5.14 13.46
N ALA A 306 33.17 4.25 14.38
CA ALA A 306 33.63 2.87 14.34
C ALA A 306 33.04 2.14 13.11
N PRO A 307 33.47 0.92 12.77
CA PRO A 307 32.79 0.10 11.77
C PRO A 307 31.35 -0.16 12.20
N LEU A 308 30.40 0.12 11.31
CA LEU A 308 28.97 -0.06 11.51
C LEU A 308 28.47 -1.11 10.53
N LYS A 309 27.65 -2.04 11.01
CA LYS A 309 27.01 -3.05 10.15
C LYS A 309 25.95 -2.39 9.28
N GLU A 310 25.98 -2.69 7.99
CA GLU A 310 24.96 -2.27 7.01
C GLU A 310 24.30 -3.48 6.32
N PHE A 311 23.26 -3.19 5.52
CA PHE A 311 22.44 -4.17 4.79
C PHE A 311 23.25 -5.28 4.09
N ASN A 312 24.32 -4.92 3.37
CA ASN A 312 25.15 -5.88 2.62
C ASN A 312 26.66 -5.71 2.92
N GLY A 313 27.01 -5.29 4.13
CA GLY A 313 28.40 -4.94 4.40
C GLY A 313 28.68 -4.28 5.73
N VAL A 314 29.84 -3.62 5.76
CA VAL A 314 30.31 -2.80 6.89
C VAL A 314 30.70 -1.43 6.35
N ALA A 315 30.29 -0.39 7.06
CA ALA A 315 30.58 0.99 6.70
C ALA A 315 31.36 1.73 7.79
N ILE A 316 32.22 2.64 7.36
CA ILE A 316 32.81 3.67 8.22
C ILE A 316 32.32 5.01 7.70
N TYR A 317 31.83 5.87 8.59
CA TYR A 317 31.36 7.19 8.27
C TYR A 317 32.32 8.26 8.76
N LYS A 318 32.43 9.37 8.04
CA LYS A 318 33.05 10.61 8.49
C LYS A 318 32.03 11.74 8.43
N LEU A 319 31.84 12.46 9.53
CA LEU A 319 31.03 13.67 9.49
C LEU A 319 31.85 14.80 8.89
N VAL A 320 31.42 15.34 7.74
CA VAL A 320 32.09 16.47 7.09
C VAL A 320 31.65 17.78 7.71
N LYS A 321 30.34 18.00 7.78
CA LYS A 321 29.71 19.21 8.32
C LYS A 321 28.25 18.95 8.66
N VAL A 322 27.66 19.89 9.40
CA VAL A 322 26.22 19.93 9.70
C VAL A 322 25.63 21.15 9.00
N GLU A 323 24.59 20.94 8.20
CA GLU A 323 23.82 22.00 7.53
C GLU A 323 22.48 22.15 8.25
N SER A 324 22.22 23.31 8.87
CA SER A 324 20.94 23.54 9.54
C SER A 324 19.87 23.98 8.54
N ASN A 325 18.77 23.24 8.44
CA ASN A 325 17.61 23.58 7.60
C ASN A 325 16.45 24.12 8.44
N LEU A 326 16.77 24.88 9.49
CA LEU A 326 15.77 25.46 10.38
C LEU A 326 14.81 26.38 9.61
N PRO A 327 13.47 26.25 9.77
CA PRO A 327 12.52 27.11 9.09
C PRO A 327 12.71 28.59 9.44
N ALA A 328 12.62 29.46 8.43
CA ALA A 328 12.84 30.90 8.62
C ALA A 328 11.80 31.56 9.55
N ASP A 329 10.62 30.96 9.69
CA ASP A 329 9.53 31.39 10.57
C ASP A 329 9.54 30.68 11.94
N TRP A 330 10.64 30.02 12.32
CA TRP A 330 10.77 29.29 13.59
C TRP A 330 10.26 30.07 14.80
N GLU A 331 10.71 31.32 14.99
CA GLU A 331 10.33 32.12 16.15
C GLU A 331 8.83 32.48 16.14
N LYS A 332 8.23 32.61 14.95
CA LYS A 332 6.80 32.92 14.80
C LYS A 332 5.93 31.69 15.06
N GLU A 333 6.33 30.53 14.53
CA GLU A 333 5.56 29.28 14.57
C GLU A 333 6.17 28.26 15.57
N LYS A 334 6.91 28.74 16.59
CA LYS A 334 7.71 27.91 17.50
C LYS A 334 6.90 26.77 18.13
N ALA A 335 5.71 27.07 18.64
CA ALA A 335 4.85 26.07 19.29
C ALA A 335 4.47 24.93 18.33
N LYS A 336 4.17 25.25 17.07
CA LYS A 336 3.85 24.29 16.02
C LYS A 336 5.05 23.38 15.73
N TYR A 337 6.24 23.96 15.54
CA TYR A 337 7.43 23.16 15.24
C TYR A 337 7.88 22.28 16.42
N LEU A 338 7.73 22.75 17.66
CA LEU A 338 7.99 21.93 18.85
C LEU A 338 7.02 20.75 18.94
N ASP A 339 5.73 20.99 18.68
CA ASP A 339 4.71 19.94 18.67
C ASP A 339 4.97 18.88 17.58
N GLN A 340 5.25 19.33 16.34
CA GLN A 340 5.60 18.44 15.22
C GLN A 340 6.85 17.60 15.51
N ALA A 341 7.91 18.20 16.04
CA ALA A 341 9.14 17.49 16.38
C ALA A 341 8.89 16.47 17.50
N LYS A 342 8.02 16.78 18.46
CA LYS A 342 7.63 15.86 19.53
C LYS A 342 6.82 14.68 18.98
N GLN A 343 5.87 14.93 18.09
CA GLN A 343 5.10 13.88 17.39
C GLN A 343 6.01 12.94 16.60
N ALA A 344 6.93 13.49 15.80
CA ALA A 344 7.88 12.67 15.02
C ALA A 344 8.78 11.81 15.92
N LYS A 345 9.29 12.36 17.03
CA LYS A 345 10.09 11.61 18.01
C LYS A 345 9.30 10.46 18.62
N VAL A 346 8.07 10.69 19.05
CA VAL A 346 7.22 9.63 19.63
C VAL A 346 6.87 8.57 18.60
N ALA A 347 6.49 8.95 17.38
CA ALA A 347 6.17 8.00 16.32
C ALA A 347 7.36 7.06 16.03
N SER A 348 8.59 7.60 16.00
CA SER A 348 9.81 6.82 15.82
C SER A 348 10.06 5.85 16.98
N LEU A 349 9.97 6.32 18.24
CA LEU A 349 10.17 5.49 19.43
C LEU A 349 9.14 4.35 19.51
N VAL A 350 7.87 4.66 19.28
CA VAL A 350 6.79 3.65 19.28
C VAL A 350 6.99 2.66 18.15
N SER A 351 7.40 3.11 16.95
CA SER A 351 7.68 2.23 15.81
C SER A 351 8.82 1.25 16.10
N GLU A 352 9.93 1.72 16.67
CA GLU A 352 11.07 0.87 17.05
C GLU A 352 10.68 -0.16 18.12
N GLU A 353 9.89 0.26 19.11
CA GLU A 353 9.42 -0.63 20.17
C GLU A 353 8.44 -1.68 19.65
N VAL A 354 7.47 -1.29 18.82
CA VAL A 354 6.52 -2.22 18.17
C VAL A 354 7.27 -3.21 17.30
N LYS A 355 8.24 -2.75 16.51
CA LYS A 355 9.10 -3.63 15.69
C LYS A 355 9.86 -4.63 16.56
N THR A 356 10.50 -4.16 17.64
CA THR A 356 11.23 -5.03 18.57
C THR A 356 10.31 -6.06 19.22
N ALA A 357 9.11 -5.65 19.64
CA ALA A 357 8.12 -6.54 20.22
C ALA A 357 7.58 -7.55 19.19
N GLN A 358 7.44 -7.14 17.94
CA GLN A 358 7.02 -8.00 16.84
C GLN A 358 8.09 -9.04 16.49
N GLU A 359 9.37 -8.67 16.48
CA GLU A 359 10.49 -9.62 16.28
C GLU A 359 10.59 -10.66 17.41
N ALA A 360 10.12 -10.32 18.61
CA ALA A 360 10.10 -11.22 19.76
C ALA A 360 8.84 -12.11 19.84
N VAL A 361 7.81 -11.86 19.00
CA VAL A 361 6.54 -12.59 19.07
C VAL A 361 6.68 -13.98 18.46
N THR A 362 6.12 -14.99 19.12
CA THR A 362 5.93 -16.31 18.53
C THR A 362 4.53 -16.38 17.92
N ILE A 363 4.46 -16.77 16.64
CA ILE A 363 3.21 -17.00 15.91
C ILE A 363 2.94 -18.50 15.89
N GLU A 364 1.79 -18.93 16.43
CA GLU A 364 1.35 -20.31 16.30
C GLU A 364 0.59 -20.48 14.99
N TRP A 365 1.24 -21.03 13.98
CA TRP A 365 0.61 -21.29 12.68
C TRP A 365 -0.33 -22.49 12.73
N ARG A 366 -1.55 -22.29 12.22
CA ARG A 366 -2.56 -23.33 11.97
C ARG A 366 -2.69 -23.68 10.49
N SER A 367 -2.19 -22.79 9.62
CA SER A 367 -2.04 -23.02 8.18
C SER A 367 -0.58 -22.86 7.76
N LEU A 368 -0.05 -23.87 7.05
CA LEU A 368 1.28 -23.80 6.46
C LEU A 368 1.32 -22.91 5.21
N GLY A 369 0.21 -22.79 4.47
CA GLY A 369 0.11 -21.91 3.32
C GLY A 369 0.24 -20.43 3.70
N TYR A 370 -0.50 -20.01 4.74
CA TYR A 370 -0.40 -18.65 5.27
C TYR A 370 0.94 -18.38 5.95
N LYS A 371 1.56 -19.39 6.59
CA LYS A 371 2.95 -19.27 7.07
C LYS A 371 3.91 -19.00 5.92
N ALA A 372 3.81 -19.76 4.83
CA ALA A 372 4.73 -19.64 3.70
C ALA A 372 4.66 -18.25 3.03
N ILE A 373 3.47 -17.69 2.82
CA ILE A 373 3.34 -16.33 2.24
C ILE A 373 3.82 -15.23 3.20
N TYR A 374 3.64 -15.43 4.51
CA TYR A 374 4.18 -14.52 5.52
C TYR A 374 5.71 -14.54 5.50
N ASP A 375 6.31 -15.73 5.48
CA ASP A 375 7.75 -15.90 5.41
C ASP A 375 8.31 -15.33 4.11
N TYR A 376 7.66 -15.56 2.96
CA TYR A 376 7.99 -14.91 1.68
C TYR A 376 8.12 -13.39 1.83
N ASN A 377 7.09 -12.75 2.39
CA ASN A 377 7.06 -11.31 2.59
C ASN A 377 8.19 -10.85 3.55
N LYS A 378 8.44 -11.61 4.62
CA LYS A 378 9.56 -11.33 5.54
C LYS A 378 10.92 -11.44 4.88
N VAL A 379 11.14 -12.40 3.98
CA VAL A 379 12.39 -12.50 3.22
C VAL A 379 12.58 -11.28 2.33
N GLY A 380 11.53 -10.84 1.62
CA GLY A 380 11.58 -9.66 0.76
C GLY A 380 11.86 -8.35 1.51
N MET A 381 11.43 -8.24 2.77
CA MET A 381 11.69 -7.08 3.63
C MET A 381 13.03 -7.16 4.39
N ALA A 382 13.62 -8.35 4.50
CA ALA A 382 14.82 -8.55 5.31
C ALA A 382 16.08 -8.06 4.60
N SER A 383 17.02 -7.56 5.40
CA SER A 383 18.40 -7.35 5.00
C SER A 383 19.21 -8.61 5.26
N GLY A 384 19.92 -9.09 4.24
CA GLY A 384 20.67 -10.34 4.33
C GLY A 384 21.65 -10.51 3.18
N ASN A 385 22.64 -11.38 3.38
CA ASN A 385 23.52 -11.76 2.27
C ASN A 385 22.72 -12.62 1.25
N PRO A 386 23.14 -12.64 -0.02
CA PRO A 386 22.40 -13.36 -1.07
C PRO A 386 22.21 -14.87 -0.82
N ALA A 387 23.17 -15.53 -0.15
CA ALA A 387 23.10 -16.96 0.12
C ALA A 387 22.01 -17.31 1.14
N ASP A 388 21.94 -16.54 2.24
CA ASP A 388 20.90 -16.68 3.26
C ASP A 388 19.53 -16.37 2.67
N THR A 389 19.43 -15.35 1.81
CA THR A 389 18.18 -15.00 1.11
C THR A 389 17.74 -16.14 0.18
N LYS A 390 18.64 -16.73 -0.60
CA LYS A 390 18.35 -17.90 -1.45
C LYS A 390 17.86 -19.08 -0.61
N ALA A 391 18.52 -19.38 0.50
CA ALA A 391 18.13 -20.47 1.39
C ALA A 391 16.73 -20.26 2.01
N LYS A 392 16.40 -19.02 2.39
CA LYS A 392 15.07 -18.70 2.93
C LYS A 392 13.97 -18.81 1.89
N TYR A 393 14.19 -18.35 0.65
CA TYR A 393 13.21 -18.56 -0.42
C TYR A 393 13.04 -20.04 -0.76
N GLN A 394 14.10 -20.83 -0.72
CA GLN A 394 14.00 -22.29 -0.87
C GLN A 394 13.13 -22.92 0.24
N GLN A 395 13.30 -22.48 1.51
CA GLN A 395 12.45 -22.94 2.60
C GLN A 395 10.98 -22.58 2.40
N VAL A 396 10.70 -21.38 1.87
CA VAL A 396 9.32 -20.96 1.54
C VAL A 396 8.71 -21.88 0.49
N VAL A 397 9.45 -22.23 -0.57
CA VAL A 397 8.97 -23.17 -1.61
C VAL A 397 8.63 -24.53 -0.99
N GLU A 398 9.49 -25.06 -0.11
CA GLU A 398 9.28 -26.34 0.55
C GLU A 398 8.09 -26.35 1.52
N ASP A 399 7.96 -25.29 2.33
CA ASP A 399 6.84 -25.16 3.29
C ASP A 399 5.51 -24.99 2.55
N ALA A 400 5.49 -24.21 1.47
CA ALA A 400 4.34 -24.08 0.59
C ALA A 400 3.97 -25.41 -0.08
N GLN A 401 4.95 -26.19 -0.55
CA GLN A 401 4.69 -27.51 -1.13
C GLN A 401 4.03 -28.46 -0.12
N LYS A 402 4.54 -28.49 1.12
CA LYS A 402 3.93 -29.31 2.20
C LYS A 402 2.48 -28.91 2.47
N ALA A 403 2.18 -27.62 2.41
CA ALA A 403 0.81 -27.11 2.58
C ALA A 403 -0.10 -27.57 1.43
N ILE A 404 0.40 -27.56 0.19
CA ILE A 404 -0.31 -28.02 -1.00
C ILE A 404 -0.60 -29.53 -0.88
N ASP A 405 0.41 -30.34 -0.58
CA ASP A 405 0.29 -31.79 -0.45
C ASP A 405 -0.67 -32.18 0.69
N GLY A 406 -0.70 -31.39 1.76
CA GLY A 406 -1.56 -31.57 2.92
C GLY A 406 -3.01 -31.10 2.73
N SER A 407 -3.36 -30.48 1.59
CA SER A 407 -4.67 -29.85 1.36
C SER A 407 -5.05 -28.84 2.47
N ASP A 408 -4.08 -28.00 2.84
CA ASP A 408 -4.24 -26.95 3.85
C ASP A 408 -5.34 -25.94 3.47
N ILE A 409 -5.99 -25.32 4.47
CA ILE A 409 -7.01 -24.27 4.25
C ILE A 409 -6.50 -23.10 3.39
N GLY A 410 -5.20 -22.84 3.45
CA GLY A 410 -4.51 -21.84 2.63
C GLY A 410 -3.97 -22.37 1.31
N LEU A 411 -4.58 -23.39 0.68
CA LEU A 411 -4.06 -24.02 -0.54
C LEU A 411 -3.65 -23.03 -1.65
N ASN A 412 -4.53 -22.09 -2.00
CA ASN A 412 -4.24 -21.10 -3.05
C ASN A 412 -3.14 -20.12 -2.61
N VAL A 413 -3.16 -19.72 -1.33
CA VAL A 413 -2.12 -18.89 -0.72
C VAL A 413 -0.76 -19.60 -0.74
N ALA A 414 -0.75 -20.92 -0.52
CA ALA A 414 0.45 -21.74 -0.61
C ALA A 414 0.98 -21.78 -2.05
N ARG A 415 0.13 -21.97 -3.05
CA ARG A 415 0.53 -21.93 -4.47
C ARG A 415 1.14 -20.58 -4.84
N LEU A 416 0.50 -19.48 -4.41
CA LEU A 416 1.02 -18.12 -4.60
C LEU A 416 2.38 -17.93 -3.94
N ALA A 417 2.55 -18.37 -2.69
CA ALA A 417 3.83 -18.31 -1.97
C ALA A 417 4.92 -19.12 -2.67
N ARG A 418 4.59 -20.35 -3.11
CA ARG A 418 5.50 -21.24 -3.82
C ARG A 418 5.99 -20.60 -5.10
N TYR A 419 5.08 -20.11 -5.94
CA TYR A 419 5.44 -19.45 -7.19
C TYR A 419 6.27 -18.18 -6.94
N ALA A 420 5.82 -17.30 -6.04
CA ALA A 420 6.51 -16.04 -5.77
C ALA A 420 7.93 -16.26 -5.23
N ALA A 421 8.13 -17.20 -4.31
CA ALA A 421 9.46 -17.54 -3.83
C ALA A 421 10.32 -18.20 -4.93
N TYR A 422 9.72 -19.08 -5.74
CA TYR A 422 10.42 -19.75 -6.84
C TYR A 422 10.86 -18.75 -7.92
N GLU A 423 10.08 -17.72 -8.22
CA GLU A 423 10.47 -16.64 -9.14
C GLU A 423 11.70 -15.87 -8.64
N GLN A 424 11.84 -15.65 -7.32
CA GLN A 424 13.03 -15.02 -6.75
C GLN A 424 14.28 -15.90 -6.90
N LEU A 425 14.11 -17.21 -6.72
CA LEU A 425 15.18 -18.19 -6.97
C LEU A 425 15.54 -18.21 -8.45
N TYR A 426 14.55 -18.26 -9.34
CA TYR A 426 14.75 -18.25 -10.79
C TYR A 426 15.46 -16.98 -11.24
N ALA A 427 15.06 -15.80 -10.75
CA ALA A 427 15.68 -14.53 -11.13
C ALA A 427 17.19 -14.49 -10.79
N SER A 428 17.58 -15.07 -9.65
CA SER A 428 18.98 -15.13 -9.18
C SER A 428 19.79 -16.31 -9.72
N ALA A 429 19.15 -17.24 -10.43
CA ALA A 429 19.79 -18.43 -10.98
C ALA A 429 20.62 -18.14 -12.23
N SER A 430 21.68 -18.95 -12.41
CA SER A 430 22.47 -19.01 -13.65
C SER A 430 21.63 -19.48 -14.85
N ALA A 431 22.13 -19.27 -16.07
CA ALA A 431 21.44 -19.70 -17.28
C ALA A 431 21.22 -21.22 -17.35
N GLU A 432 22.12 -22.02 -16.76
CA GLU A 432 21.97 -23.47 -16.72
C GLU A 432 20.92 -23.90 -15.68
N GLU A 433 21.00 -23.37 -14.46
CA GLU A 433 19.97 -23.60 -13.42
C GLU A 433 18.58 -23.19 -13.92
N LYS A 434 18.45 -22.09 -14.67
CA LYS A 434 17.17 -21.65 -15.23
C LYS A 434 16.53 -22.69 -16.17
N LYS A 435 17.32 -23.41 -16.97
CA LYS A 435 16.80 -24.48 -17.82
C LYS A 435 16.22 -25.63 -16.99
N ASP A 436 16.95 -26.05 -15.96
CA ASP A 436 16.50 -27.10 -15.04
C ASP A 436 15.25 -26.68 -14.25
N MET A 437 15.11 -25.38 -14.01
CA MET A 437 13.98 -24.80 -13.27
C MET A 437 12.73 -24.57 -14.11
N LEU A 438 12.84 -24.50 -15.44
CA LEU A 438 11.77 -24.06 -16.35
C LEU A 438 10.51 -24.93 -16.24
N ALA A 439 10.67 -26.26 -16.16
CA ALA A 439 9.53 -27.17 -16.06
C ALA A 439 8.69 -26.88 -14.81
N ASN A 440 9.31 -26.81 -13.64
CA ASN A 440 8.62 -26.48 -12.38
C ASN A 440 8.06 -25.06 -12.40
N ARG A 441 8.75 -24.11 -13.05
CA ARG A 441 8.27 -22.74 -13.20
C ARG A 441 6.91 -22.70 -13.90
N ILE A 442 6.79 -23.44 -14.99
CA ILE A 442 5.55 -23.58 -15.77
C ILE A 442 4.46 -24.22 -14.92
N GLU A 443 4.75 -25.36 -14.28
CA GLU A 443 3.78 -26.06 -13.43
C GLU A 443 3.26 -25.16 -12.30
N TYR A 444 4.17 -24.48 -11.59
CA TYR A 444 3.80 -23.64 -10.47
C TYR A 444 2.95 -22.46 -10.90
N LEU A 445 3.18 -21.92 -12.11
CA LEU A 445 2.37 -20.84 -12.66
C LEU A 445 0.98 -21.33 -13.08
N MET A 446 0.89 -22.50 -13.72
CA MET A 446 -0.38 -23.10 -14.17
C MET A 446 -1.30 -23.47 -13.01
N GLU A 447 -0.76 -23.71 -11.82
CA GLU A 447 -1.56 -24.00 -10.63
C GLU A 447 -2.22 -22.75 -9.99
N LEU A 448 -1.82 -21.54 -10.37
CA LEU A 448 -2.30 -20.29 -9.74
C LEU A 448 -3.70 -19.91 -10.24
N PRO A 449 -4.70 -19.82 -9.34
CA PRO A 449 -6.03 -19.31 -9.72
C PRO A 449 -5.98 -17.87 -10.26
N GLU A 450 -5.06 -17.05 -9.77
CA GLU A 450 -4.92 -15.65 -10.17
C GLU A 450 -4.45 -15.49 -11.62
N LEU A 451 -3.92 -16.54 -12.24
CA LEU A 451 -3.41 -16.50 -13.60
C LEU A 451 -4.48 -16.10 -14.63
N GLU A 452 -5.75 -16.48 -14.43
CA GLU A 452 -6.85 -16.13 -15.34
C GLU A 452 -6.99 -14.62 -15.54
N GLY A 453 -6.79 -13.85 -14.47
CA GLY A 453 -6.84 -12.39 -14.48
C GLY A 453 -5.54 -11.71 -14.94
N GLN A 454 -4.55 -12.47 -15.41
CA GLN A 454 -3.21 -11.98 -15.76
C GLN A 454 -2.91 -12.22 -17.25
N PRO A 455 -3.59 -11.54 -18.20
CA PRO A 455 -3.46 -11.81 -19.62
C PRO A 455 -2.01 -11.65 -20.12
N THR A 456 -1.26 -10.71 -19.55
CA THR A 456 0.16 -10.51 -19.88
C THR A 456 1.01 -11.71 -19.46
N LEU A 457 0.79 -12.22 -18.25
CA LEU A 457 1.51 -13.37 -17.70
C LEU A 457 1.14 -14.68 -18.42
N ARG A 458 -0.13 -14.83 -18.81
CA ARG A 458 -0.59 -15.96 -19.65
C ARG A 458 0.11 -15.98 -21.00
N MET A 459 0.32 -14.81 -21.62
CA MET A 459 1.09 -14.73 -22.87
C MET A 459 2.56 -15.13 -22.67
N GLN A 460 3.18 -14.74 -21.55
CA GLN A 460 4.53 -15.19 -21.20
C GLN A 460 4.59 -16.70 -20.96
N LEU A 461 3.52 -17.29 -20.38
CA LEU A 461 3.41 -18.73 -20.20
C LEU A 461 3.33 -19.48 -21.53
N VAL A 462 2.66 -18.96 -22.55
CA VAL A 462 2.70 -19.52 -23.92
C VAL A 462 4.15 -19.60 -24.41
N ASP A 463 4.95 -18.54 -24.24
CA ASP A 463 6.35 -18.54 -24.64
C ASP A 463 7.20 -19.55 -23.84
N MET A 464 6.96 -19.66 -22.53
CA MET A 464 7.64 -20.66 -21.69
C MET A 464 7.30 -22.09 -22.10
N LEU A 465 6.03 -22.38 -22.43
CA LEU A 465 5.59 -23.69 -22.91
C LEU A 465 6.25 -24.05 -24.25
N ILE A 466 6.38 -23.08 -25.17
CA ILE A 466 7.11 -23.27 -26.43
C ILE A 466 8.59 -23.59 -26.16
N GLU A 467 9.24 -22.84 -25.27
CA GLU A 467 10.64 -23.05 -24.88
C GLU A 467 10.85 -24.44 -24.25
N ALA A 468 9.90 -24.91 -23.45
CA ALA A 468 9.90 -26.23 -22.83
C ALA A 468 9.43 -27.37 -23.77
N GLU A 469 9.27 -27.09 -25.07
CA GLU A 469 8.76 -28.02 -26.09
C GLU A 469 7.33 -28.56 -25.84
N ARG A 470 6.55 -27.93 -24.95
CA ARG A 470 5.16 -28.24 -24.60
C ARG A 470 4.17 -27.51 -25.52
N LYS A 471 4.32 -27.73 -26.83
CA LYS A 471 3.64 -26.96 -27.88
C LYS A 471 2.11 -27.12 -27.90
N ASP A 472 1.60 -28.30 -27.54
CA ASP A 472 0.16 -28.55 -27.52
C ASP A 472 -0.50 -27.75 -26.39
N GLU A 473 0.10 -27.74 -25.20
CA GLU A 473 -0.37 -26.93 -24.07
C GLU A 473 -0.25 -25.42 -24.35
N ALA A 474 0.80 -25.00 -25.05
CA ALA A 474 0.93 -23.61 -25.52
C ALA A 474 -0.23 -23.21 -26.44
N ALA A 475 -0.63 -24.11 -27.34
CA ALA A 475 -1.73 -23.88 -28.26
C ALA A 475 -3.10 -23.90 -27.55
N GLU A 476 -3.30 -24.80 -26.59
CA GLU A 476 -4.51 -24.84 -25.74
C GLU A 476 -4.66 -23.56 -24.92
N LEU A 477 -3.58 -23.08 -24.30
CA LEU A 477 -3.59 -21.83 -23.54
C LEU A 477 -3.91 -20.62 -24.43
N LEU A 478 -3.32 -20.56 -25.63
CA LEU A 478 -3.59 -19.49 -26.60
C LEU A 478 -5.03 -19.53 -27.11
N LEU A 479 -5.59 -20.73 -27.31
CA LEU A 479 -6.99 -20.94 -27.66
C LEU A 479 -7.92 -20.48 -26.53
N ASP A 480 -7.62 -20.82 -25.28
CA ASP A 480 -8.41 -20.36 -24.14
C ASP A 480 -8.41 -18.84 -24.05
N MET A 481 -7.22 -18.21 -24.17
CA MET A 481 -7.10 -16.75 -24.21
C MET A 481 -7.96 -16.13 -25.31
N ALA A 482 -8.00 -16.73 -26.51
CA ALA A 482 -8.82 -16.25 -27.62
C ALA A 482 -10.34 -16.35 -27.33
N ASN A 483 -10.76 -17.38 -26.58
CA ASN A 483 -12.16 -17.62 -26.24
C ASN A 483 -12.67 -16.76 -25.06
N THR A 484 -11.78 -16.22 -24.23
CA THR A 484 -12.16 -15.45 -23.03
C THR A 484 -12.02 -13.93 -23.18
N LEU A 485 -11.78 -13.43 -24.40
CA LEU A 485 -11.62 -12.00 -24.66
C LEU A 485 -12.93 -11.22 -24.45
N ASP A 486 -12.88 -10.10 -23.72
CA ASP A 486 -14.00 -9.14 -23.65
C ASP A 486 -14.13 -8.32 -24.96
N PHE A 487 -15.19 -7.53 -25.09
CA PHE A 487 -15.42 -6.67 -26.28
C PHE A 487 -14.97 -5.21 -26.11
N GLY A 488 -14.38 -4.88 -24.96
CA GLY A 488 -13.86 -3.56 -24.64
C GLY A 488 -12.50 -3.30 -25.29
N GLU A 489 -11.87 -2.18 -24.87
CA GLU A 489 -10.54 -1.80 -25.35
C GLU A 489 -9.47 -2.84 -24.94
N GLY A 490 -9.59 -3.39 -23.73
CA GLY A 490 -8.71 -4.45 -23.21
C GLY A 490 -8.75 -5.70 -24.08
N GLY A 491 -9.95 -6.25 -24.30
CA GLY A 491 -10.14 -7.42 -25.16
C GLY A 491 -9.71 -7.17 -26.62
N THR A 492 -9.95 -5.96 -27.16
CA THR A 492 -9.49 -5.61 -28.51
C THR A 492 -7.95 -5.60 -28.63
N ARG A 493 -7.26 -5.07 -27.61
CA ARG A 493 -5.80 -5.11 -27.56
C ARG A 493 -5.29 -6.55 -27.46
N MET A 494 -5.90 -7.34 -26.59
CA MET A 494 -5.53 -8.74 -26.38
C MET A 494 -5.81 -9.62 -27.60
N HIS A 495 -6.89 -9.37 -28.35
CA HIS A 495 -7.14 -10.01 -29.65
C HIS A 495 -5.93 -9.84 -30.59
N GLY A 496 -5.43 -8.61 -30.71
CA GLY A 496 -4.25 -8.31 -31.52
C GLY A 496 -2.99 -9.04 -31.07
N GLU A 497 -2.74 -9.12 -29.75
CA GLU A 497 -1.59 -9.83 -29.21
C GLU A 497 -1.70 -11.35 -29.40
N VAL A 498 -2.88 -11.94 -29.22
CA VAL A 498 -3.14 -13.38 -29.46
C VAL A 498 -2.95 -13.70 -30.94
N LEU A 499 -3.50 -12.88 -31.85
CA LEU A 499 -3.31 -13.04 -33.29
C LEU A 499 -1.82 -12.98 -33.68
N LYS A 500 -1.10 -11.98 -33.15
CA LYS A 500 0.33 -11.84 -33.39
C LYS A 500 1.12 -13.06 -32.91
N LYS A 501 0.81 -13.57 -31.72
CA LYS A 501 1.45 -14.78 -31.18
C LYS A 501 1.14 -16.01 -32.04
N LEU A 502 -0.10 -16.16 -32.50
CA LEU A 502 -0.48 -17.25 -33.41
C LEU A 502 0.31 -17.21 -34.73
N VAL A 503 0.48 -16.02 -35.32
CA VAL A 503 1.32 -15.84 -36.53
C VAL A 503 2.77 -16.23 -36.26
N GLU A 504 3.35 -15.76 -35.15
CA GLU A 504 4.71 -16.13 -34.74
C GLU A 504 4.86 -17.66 -34.58
N MET A 505 3.89 -18.33 -33.95
CA MET A 505 3.90 -19.77 -33.75
C MET A 505 3.80 -20.54 -35.09
N LYS A 506 2.98 -20.06 -36.04
CA LYS A 506 2.89 -20.63 -37.39
C LYS A 506 4.21 -20.51 -38.14
N GLU A 507 4.82 -19.32 -38.14
CA GLU A 507 6.09 -19.06 -38.83
C GLU A 507 7.23 -19.92 -38.28
N ARG A 508 7.28 -20.07 -36.95
CA ARG A 508 8.29 -20.89 -36.26
C ARG A 508 7.97 -22.38 -36.22
N LYS A 509 6.82 -22.80 -36.75
CA LYS A 509 6.34 -24.19 -36.69
C LYS A 509 6.30 -24.74 -35.26
N THR A 510 5.84 -23.91 -34.33
CA THR A 510 5.64 -24.26 -32.91
C THR A 510 4.18 -24.51 -32.57
N ILE A 511 3.29 -24.57 -33.57
CA ILE A 511 1.88 -24.98 -33.48
C ILE A 511 1.54 -25.90 -34.65
N SER A 512 0.64 -26.87 -34.44
CA SER A 512 0.10 -27.72 -35.52
C SER A 512 -0.94 -26.97 -36.36
N GLU A 513 -1.18 -27.43 -37.59
CA GLU A 513 -2.19 -26.81 -38.47
C GLU A 513 -3.60 -26.89 -37.86
N ASP A 514 -3.96 -28.03 -37.27
CA ASP A 514 -5.26 -28.23 -36.63
C ASP A 514 -5.46 -27.30 -35.42
N ALA A 515 -4.46 -27.21 -34.53
CA ALA A 515 -4.56 -26.32 -33.37
C ALA A 515 -4.58 -24.85 -33.79
N ALA A 516 -3.79 -24.48 -34.80
CA ALA A 516 -3.80 -23.13 -35.35
C ALA A 516 -5.17 -22.73 -35.93
N ALA A 517 -5.84 -23.66 -36.61
CA ALA A 517 -7.18 -23.44 -37.14
C ALA A 517 -8.23 -23.23 -36.04
N LEU A 518 -8.09 -23.89 -34.89
CA LEU A 518 -8.96 -23.65 -33.73
C LEU A 518 -8.80 -22.23 -33.17
N VAL A 519 -7.56 -21.75 -33.03
CA VAL A 519 -7.30 -20.38 -32.55
C VAL A 519 -7.77 -19.34 -33.56
N ASP A 520 -7.50 -19.53 -34.86
CA ASP A 520 -8.02 -18.66 -35.92
C ASP A 520 -9.56 -18.58 -35.85
N GLY A 521 -10.23 -19.74 -35.71
CA GLY A 521 -11.69 -19.81 -35.61
C GLY A 521 -12.24 -19.06 -34.39
N ALA A 522 -11.57 -19.13 -33.24
CA ALA A 522 -11.95 -18.37 -32.05
C ALA A 522 -11.79 -16.85 -32.26
N LEU A 523 -10.68 -16.42 -32.87
CA LEU A 523 -10.41 -15.01 -33.18
C LEU A 523 -11.40 -14.45 -34.20
N ASP A 524 -11.75 -15.20 -35.24
CA ASP A 524 -12.74 -14.81 -36.25
C ASP A 524 -14.15 -14.71 -35.66
N LYS A 525 -14.50 -15.66 -34.78
CA LYS A 525 -15.75 -15.62 -34.02
C LYS A 525 -15.82 -14.36 -33.16
N TRP A 526 -14.77 -14.04 -32.41
CA TRP A 526 -14.71 -12.84 -31.59
C TRP A 526 -14.92 -11.56 -32.42
N VAL A 527 -14.29 -11.44 -33.60
CA VAL A 527 -14.48 -10.28 -34.49
C VAL A 527 -15.94 -10.15 -34.93
N THR A 528 -16.58 -11.27 -35.25
CA THR A 528 -18.00 -11.30 -35.67
C THR A 528 -18.92 -10.88 -34.52
N GLU A 529 -18.69 -11.41 -33.32
CA GLU A 529 -19.46 -11.10 -32.12
C GLU A 529 -19.25 -9.66 -31.65
N LYS A 530 -18.01 -9.14 -31.72
CA LYS A 530 -17.70 -7.74 -31.42
C LYS A 530 -18.44 -6.78 -32.36
N ALA A 531 -18.51 -7.07 -33.65
CA ALA A 531 -19.23 -6.23 -34.59
C ALA A 531 -20.73 -6.15 -34.26
N ALA A 532 -21.32 -7.24 -33.76
CA ALA A 532 -22.70 -7.25 -33.27
C ALA A 532 -22.85 -6.44 -31.96
N TYR A 533 -21.92 -6.62 -31.01
CA TYR A 533 -21.86 -5.87 -29.76
C TYR A 533 -21.74 -4.35 -29.99
N ASP A 534 -20.80 -3.91 -30.83
CA ASP A 534 -20.57 -2.49 -31.12
C ASP A 534 -21.81 -1.84 -31.77
N LYS A 535 -22.54 -2.59 -32.59
CA LYS A 535 -23.80 -2.14 -33.17
C LYS A 535 -24.90 -1.99 -32.11
N GLU A 536 -25.01 -2.96 -31.19
CA GLU A 536 -25.97 -2.91 -30.09
C GLU A 536 -25.69 -1.73 -29.14
N GLU A 537 -24.42 -1.49 -28.79
CA GLU A 537 -24.03 -0.31 -28.02
C GLU A 537 -24.34 1.00 -28.74
N GLU A 538 -24.10 1.08 -30.04
CA GLU A 538 -24.42 2.29 -30.82
C GLU A 538 -25.93 2.57 -30.85
N ASP A 539 -26.73 1.52 -31.06
CA ASP A 539 -28.19 1.61 -31.08
C ASP A 539 -28.73 1.99 -29.69
N GLN A 540 -28.17 1.43 -28.62
CA GLN A 540 -28.51 1.78 -27.24
C GLN A 540 -28.13 3.22 -26.92
N ARG A 541 -26.94 3.67 -27.29
CA ARG A 541 -26.50 5.06 -27.11
C ARG A 541 -27.40 6.05 -27.85
N LYS A 542 -27.88 5.70 -29.06
CA LYS A 542 -28.85 6.51 -29.80
C LYS A 542 -30.20 6.58 -29.07
N ALA A 543 -30.68 5.45 -28.56
CA ALA A 543 -31.93 5.38 -27.80
C ALA A 543 -31.85 6.20 -26.50
N ASP A 544 -30.74 6.10 -25.76
CA ASP A 544 -30.50 6.87 -24.53
C ASP A 544 -30.43 8.38 -24.83
N ALA A 545 -29.73 8.79 -25.89
CA ALA A 545 -29.69 10.20 -26.31
C ALA A 545 -31.06 10.74 -26.74
N GLU A 546 -31.90 9.92 -27.38
CA GLU A 546 -33.27 10.30 -27.71
C GLU A 546 -34.15 10.42 -26.45
N ALA A 547 -33.99 9.50 -25.49
CA ALA A 547 -34.70 9.54 -24.22
C ALA A 547 -34.31 10.77 -23.38
N GLU A 548 -33.02 11.10 -23.31
CA GLU A 548 -32.53 12.32 -22.65
C GLU A 548 -33.09 13.58 -23.31
N LYS A 549 -33.12 13.63 -24.64
CA LYS A 549 -33.70 14.75 -25.38
C LYS A 549 -35.20 14.92 -25.07
N LYS A 550 -35.97 13.83 -25.07
CA LYS A 550 -37.39 13.84 -24.70
C LYS A 550 -37.60 14.31 -23.27
N LEU A 551 -36.81 13.82 -22.32
CA LEU A 551 -36.87 14.24 -20.92
C LEU A 551 -36.53 15.72 -20.76
N ALA A 552 -35.54 16.23 -21.48
CA ALA A 552 -35.19 17.65 -21.47
C ALA A 552 -36.29 18.53 -22.08
N GLU A 553 -36.93 18.09 -23.17
CA GLU A 553 -38.07 18.78 -23.78
C GLU A 553 -39.30 18.80 -22.85
N GLU A 554 -39.61 17.68 -22.17
CA GLU A 554 -40.69 17.61 -21.18
C GLU A 554 -40.40 18.48 -19.95
N THR A 555 -39.17 18.44 -19.44
CA THR A 555 -38.74 19.29 -18.31
C THR A 555 -38.89 20.76 -18.67
N LYS A 556 -38.43 21.17 -19.85
CA LYS A 556 -38.58 22.56 -20.33
C LYS A 556 -40.04 22.95 -20.49
N LYS A 557 -40.90 22.05 -20.99
CA LYS A 557 -42.33 22.29 -21.10
C LYS A 557 -42.99 22.48 -19.73
N LEU A 558 -42.65 21.64 -18.76
CA LEU A 558 -43.12 21.76 -17.37
C LEU A 558 -42.64 23.06 -16.72
N GLU A 559 -41.40 23.50 -16.98
CA GLU A 559 -40.89 24.80 -16.51
C GLU A 559 -41.62 25.98 -17.16
N GLU A 560 -41.94 25.92 -18.47
CA GLU A 560 -42.71 26.95 -19.17
C GLU A 560 -44.17 27.00 -18.70
N GLU A 561 -44.80 25.84 -18.43
CA GLU A 561 -46.14 25.75 -17.85
C GLU A 561 -46.18 26.27 -16.41
N ALA A 562 -45.17 25.96 -15.59
CA ALA A 562 -45.03 26.53 -14.24
C ALA A 562 -44.86 28.06 -14.29
N LYS A 563 -44.06 28.60 -15.21
CA LYS A 563 -43.91 30.05 -15.42
C LYS A 563 -45.22 30.72 -15.85
N LYS A 564 -46.01 30.08 -16.73
CA LYS A 564 -47.34 30.57 -17.14
C LYS A 564 -48.35 30.53 -16.00
N ALA A 565 -48.33 29.50 -15.16
CA ALA A 565 -49.19 29.39 -13.98
C ALA A 565 -48.89 30.47 -12.91
N THR A 566 -47.65 30.95 -12.84
CA THR A 566 -47.27 32.08 -11.96
C THR A 566 -47.46 33.47 -12.59
N GLY A 567 -47.77 33.55 -13.89
CA GLY A 567 -47.85 34.81 -14.65
C GLY A 567 -49.26 35.30 -14.97
N GLY A 568 -50.32 34.61 -14.54
CA GLY A 568 -51.71 34.94 -14.83
C GLY A 568 -52.49 35.41 -13.60
N ASP A 569 -52.83 36.70 -13.59
CA ASP A 569 -53.83 37.41 -12.78
C ASP A 569 -53.70 37.43 -11.24
N ALA A 570 -53.01 38.48 -10.77
CA ALA A 570 -53.32 39.08 -9.48
C ALA A 570 -54.75 39.68 -9.51
N PRO A 571 -55.64 39.41 -8.53
CA PRO A 571 -56.94 40.05 -8.47
C PRO A 571 -56.78 41.55 -8.23
N LYS A 572 -57.32 42.37 -9.12
CA LYS A 572 -57.56 43.79 -8.85
C LYS A 572 -58.55 43.88 -7.70
N THR A 573 -58.07 44.24 -6.51
CA THR A 573 -58.91 44.72 -5.42
C THR A 573 -59.54 46.05 -5.84
N SER A 574 -60.83 46.04 -6.15
CA SER A 574 -61.68 47.22 -6.15
C SER A 574 -61.80 47.73 -4.71
N GLY A 575 -61.48 49.01 -4.50
CA GLY A 575 -61.72 49.68 -3.24
C GLY A 575 -63.19 49.98 -3.03
N GLU A 576 -63.65 49.73 -1.81
CA GLU A 576 -64.52 50.58 -0.98
C GLU A 576 -64.25 50.25 0.49
#